data_AF-A0A6L5BWT1-F1
#
_entry.id   AF-A0A6L5BWT1-F1
#
_cell.length_a   1.000
_cell.length_b   1.000
_cell.length_c   1.000
_cell.angle_alpha   90.00
_cell.angle_beta   90.00
_cell.angle_gamma   90.00
#
_symmetry.space_group_name_H-M   'P 1'
#
loop_
_entity.id
_entity.type
_entity.pdbx_description
1 polymer ?
#
loop_
_entity_poly.entity_id
_entity_poly.type
_entity_poly.pdbx_seq_one_letter_code
_entity_poly.pdbx_strand_id
1 'polypeptide(L)' 'MAERQTYTVLVPFPVGRGHWSTAGQELDLLDVEANALLSAGRLELKTSTQGQQAAAKKAE' A
#
# COMPACT_ATOMS: atom_id res chain seq x y z
N MET A 1 10.28 8.08 16.68
CA MET A 1 10.64 7.99 15.25
C MET A 1 9.61 7.08 14.61
N ALA A 2 8.96 7.49 13.53
CA ALA A 2 7.97 6.63 12.89
C ALA A 2 8.64 5.85 11.75
N GLU A 3 8.67 4.53 11.89
CA GLU A 3 9.25 3.63 10.91
C GLU A 3 8.28 3.51 9.74
N ARG A 4 8.69 4.11 8.61
CA ARG A 4 7.97 4.00 7.34
C ARG A 4 8.55 2.82 6.60
N GLN A 5 7.67 1.95 6.15
CA GLN A 5 8.05 0.78 5.38
C GLN A 5 7.23 0.74 4.10
N THR A 6 7.79 0.09 3.08
CA THR A 6 7.09 -0.10 1.82
C THR A 6 6.18 -1.32 1.92
N TYR A 7 4.89 -1.11 1.67
CA TYR A 7 3.87 -2.14 1.67
C TYR A 7 3.30 -2.29 0.27
N THR A 8 2.98 -3.53 -0.11
CA THR A 8 2.27 -3.85 -1.35
C THR A 8 0.79 -4.00 -1.05
N VAL A 9 -0.05 -3.34 -1.84
CA VAL A 9 -1.50 -3.47 -1.74
C VAL A 9 -1.92 -4.81 -2.33
N LEU A 10 -2.45 -5.72 -1.51
CA LEU A 10 -3.04 -6.96 -2.01
C LEU A 10 -4.49 -6.75 -2.43
N VAL A 11 -5.23 -5.95 -1.67
CA VAL A 11 -6.67 -5.71 -1.88
C VAL A 11 -6.92 -4.21 -2.05
N PRO A 12 -7.58 -3.77 -3.14
CA PRO A 12 -7.95 -2.37 -3.33
C PRO A 12 -8.75 -1.85 -2.14
N PHE A 13 -8.37 -0.67 -1.64
CA PHE A 13 -9.06 -0.01 -0.53
C PHE A 13 -9.22 1.49 -0.80
N PRO A 14 -10.26 2.12 -0.23
CA PRO A 14 -10.43 3.56 -0.36
C PRO A 14 -9.40 4.30 0.51
N VAL A 15 -8.55 5.11 -0.12
CA VAL A 15 -7.53 5.94 0.55
C VAL A 15 -8.12 7.26 1.03
N GLY A 16 -9.22 7.71 0.44
CA GLY A 16 -9.96 8.93 0.81
C GLY A 16 -10.25 9.84 -0.38
N ARG A 17 -11.26 10.72 -0.28
CA ARG A 17 -11.72 11.64 -1.35
C ARG A 17 -12.08 10.97 -2.70
N GLY A 18 -12.50 9.72 -2.68
CA GLY A 18 -12.80 8.96 -3.90
C GLY A 18 -11.57 8.35 -4.58
N HIS A 19 -10.39 8.45 -3.96
CA HIS A 19 -9.20 7.74 -4.40
C HIS A 19 -9.21 6.30 -3.87
N TRP A 20 -9.01 5.36 -4.78
CA TRP A 20 -8.85 3.94 -4.49
C TRP A 20 -7.40 3.53 -4.73
N SER A 21 -6.86 2.71 -3.83
CA SER A 21 -5.61 2.00 -4.07
C SER A 21 -5.82 0.89 -5.08
N THR A 22 -4.80 0.63 -5.88
CA THR A 22 -4.79 -0.48 -6.85
C THR A 22 -4.12 -1.70 -6.22
N ALA A 23 -4.63 -2.90 -6.50
CA ALA A 23 -3.91 -4.14 -6.14
C ALA A 23 -2.56 -4.19 -6.88
N GLY A 24 -1.50 -4.56 -6.18
CA GLY A 24 -0.11 -4.49 -6.64
C GLY A 24 0.53 -3.11 -6.55
N GLN A 25 -0.17 -2.08 -6.02
CA GLN A 25 0.45 -0.77 -5.80
C GLN A 25 1.40 -0.83 -4.60
N GLU A 26 2.55 -0.18 -4.71
CA GLU A 26 3.50 -0.01 -3.62
C GLU A 26 3.22 1.31 -2.90
N LEU A 27 3.06 1.26 -1.58
CA LEU A 27 2.81 2.43 -0.75
C LEU A 27 3.83 2.49 0.38
N ASP A 28 4.47 3.64 0.53
CA ASP A 28 5.24 3.94 1.74
C ASP A 28 4.25 4.39 2.82
N LEU A 29 4.05 3.53 3.82
CA LEU A 29 3.10 3.78 4.89
C LEU A 29 3.81 3.70 6.24
N LEU A 30 3.27 4.46 7.18
CA LEU A 30 3.64 4.37 8.57
C LEU A 30 3.21 3.00 9.10
N ASP A 31 4.03 2.39 9.96
CA ASP A 31 3.71 1.10 10.56
C ASP A 31 2.32 1.09 11.21
N VAL A 32 1.92 2.18 11.87
CA VAL A 32 0.60 2.32 12.49
C VAL A 32 -0.58 2.31 11.51
N GLU A 33 -0.42 2.91 10.33
CA GLU A 33 -1.46 2.94 9.29
C GLU A 33 -1.49 1.60 8.55
N ALA A 34 -0.29 1.07 8.25
CA ALA A 34 -0.13 -0.22 7.62
C ALA A 34 -0.64 -1.34 8.52
N ASN A 35 -0.50 -1.26 9.85
CA ASN A 35 -0.95 -2.28 10.79
C ASN A 35 -2.47 -2.47 10.73
N ALA A 36 -3.24 -1.38 10.61
CA ALA A 36 -4.69 -1.45 10.43
C ALA A 36 -5.06 -2.15 9.12
N LEU A 37 -4.32 -1.88 8.05
CA LEU A 37 -4.56 -2.45 6.73
C LEU A 37 -4.04 -3.90 6.60
N LEU A 38 -2.93 -4.23 7.25
CA LEU A 38 -2.29 -5.54 7.34
C LEU A 38 -3.17 -6.48 8.19
N SER A 39 -3.68 -6.00 9.33
CA SER A 39 -4.66 -6.73 10.15
C SER A 39 -5.96 -7.01 9.40
N ALA A 40 -6.35 -6.10 8.48
CA ALA A 40 -7.47 -6.32 7.58
C ALA A 40 -7.12 -7.22 6.36
N GLY A 41 -5.88 -7.69 6.23
CA GLY A 41 -5.41 -8.50 5.10
C GLY A 41 -5.36 -7.75 3.76
N ARG A 42 -5.30 -6.42 3.78
CA ARG A 42 -5.35 -5.57 2.57
C ARG A 42 -3.97 -5.22 2.02
N LEU A 43 -2.94 -5.27 2.86
CA LEU A 43 -1.55 -4.97 2.52
C LEU A 43 -0.63 -6.12 2.92
N GLU A 44 0.57 -6.15 2.35
CA GLU A 44 1.67 -7.03 2.75
C GLU A 44 2.99 -6.24 2.81
N LEU A 45 3.82 -6.50 3.82
CA LEU A 45 5.11 -5.83 3.98
C LEU A 45 6.07 -6.30 2.88
N LYS A 46 6.59 -5.36 2.09
CA LYS A 46 7.52 -5.66 1.01
C LYS A 46 8.94 -5.78 1.56
N THR A 47 9.26 -6.91 2.18
CA THR A 47 10.60 -7.19 2.72
C THR A 47 11.58 -7.50 1.59
N SER A 48 12.19 -6.46 0.99
CA SER A 48 13.41 -6.47 0.15
C SER A 48 13.50 -7.47 -1.00
N THR A 49 12.45 -8.24 -1.26
CA THR A 49 12.38 -9.25 -2.31
C THR A 49 11.40 -8.71 -3.32
N GLN A 50 11.91 -8.36 -4.50
CA GLN A 50 11.12 -8.06 -5.70
C GLN A 50 10.58 -6.62 -5.80
N GLY A 51 11.50 -5.65 -5.90
CA GLY A 51 11.19 -4.38 -6.57
C GLY A 51 10.65 -4.66 -7.98
N GLN A 52 9.37 -4.40 -8.18
CA GLN A 52 8.73 -4.18 -9.49
C GLN A 52 7.22 -4.02 -9.30
N GLN A 53 6.72 -2.91 -9.86
CA GLN A 53 5.31 -2.61 -10.17
C GLN A 53 4.47 -2.25 -8.93
N ALA A 54 3.73 -1.13 -8.89
CA ALA A 54 3.13 -0.38 -9.99
C ALA A 54 3.07 1.14 -9.74
N ALA A 55 3.71 1.89 -10.64
CA ALA A 55 3.20 3.18 -11.07
C ALA A 55 2.01 2.90 -12.03
N ALA A 56 0.80 3.29 -11.66
CA ALA A 56 -0.33 3.25 -12.57
C ALA A 56 -1.14 4.55 -12.48
N LYS A 57 -0.81 5.44 -13.43
CA LYS A 57 -1.71 6.44 -14.03
C LYS A 57 -3.19 6.02 -13.95
N LYS A 58 -4.02 6.91 -13.42
CA LYS A 58 -5.21 7.39 -14.12
C LYS A 58 -5.63 8.73 -13.54
N ALA A 59 -5.03 9.77 -14.09
CA ALA A 59 -5.71 11.03 -14.28
C ALA A 59 -6.75 10.81 -15.38
N GLU A 60 -7.99 11.17 -15.11
CA GLU A 60 -8.91 11.71 -16.10
C GLU A 60 -9.81 12.73 -15.39
#